data_AF-A0A954UWH2-F1
#
_entry.id   AF-A0A954UWH2-F1
#
_cell.length_a   1.000
_cell.length_b   1.000
_cell.length_c   1.000
_cell.angle_alpha   90.00
_cell.angle_beta   90.00
_cell.angle_gamma   90.00
#
_symmetry.space_group_name_H-M   'P 1'
#
loop_
_entity.id
_entity.type
_entity.pdbx_description
1 polymer ?
#
loop_
_entity_poly.entity_id
_entity_poly.type
_entity_poly.pdbx_seq_one_letter_code
_entity_poly.pdbx_strand_id
1 'polypeptide(L)'
;MGMWLSFIISFGLASMPVPGWSEFLVSAGLASVLAAIVSIALRAAAAAIDFPSENHSTPLRRHILALLGLICFWTMVLILMSQEMVIAQMMLIVVFVPMLVIGTLMTGERGVISPRAQRSLPKTFMGRVFLTWFYPGAGLGYVFIVGSFAAFVATIATLEIVCAAEFSNRSGRNSSALLIGCVLLCYLAICVGLNRLLMMLVPRQQPSRMVGAVAMMAASLLLCHLVPLFLVYYANDYREFDYDWHQAFNIIWTVREILDNNSVDLGASMVIITLCAIGVFGLNLLLCTRDVMLVRVGLPPRVREEELAKQSAPAPVIDPFVDA
;
A
#
# COMPACT_ATOMS: atom_id res chain seq x y z
N MET A 1 -2.71 -26.07 8.88
CA MET A 1 -2.15 -24.97 9.70
C MET A 1 -3.23 -24.06 10.31
N GLY A 2 -4.38 -23.83 9.66
CA GLY A 2 -5.47 -22.99 10.20
C GLY A 2 -6.18 -23.49 11.46
N MET A 3 -6.33 -24.81 11.66
CA MET A 3 -6.99 -25.35 12.86
C MET A 3 -6.18 -25.10 14.16
N TRP A 4 -4.85 -25.14 14.09
CA TRP A 4 -3.98 -24.92 15.25
C TRP A 4 -3.99 -23.45 15.71
N LEU A 5 -4.10 -22.50 14.79
CA LEU A 5 -4.26 -21.08 15.15
C LEU A 5 -5.64 -20.81 15.79
N SER A 6 -6.71 -21.42 15.26
CA SER A 6 -8.04 -21.29 15.88
C SER A 6 -8.10 -21.95 17.26
N PHE A 7 -7.37 -23.05 17.47
CA PHE A 7 -7.31 -23.74 18.75
C PHE A 7 -6.54 -22.92 19.81
N ILE A 8 -5.43 -22.27 19.44
CA ILE A 8 -4.68 -21.40 20.34
C ILE A 8 -5.47 -20.13 20.69
N ILE A 9 -6.20 -19.56 19.73
CA ILE A 9 -7.03 -18.36 19.94
C ILE A 9 -8.26 -18.70 20.80
N SER A 10 -8.96 -19.81 20.52
CA SER A 10 -10.17 -20.20 21.26
C SER A 10 -9.87 -20.76 22.66
N PHE A 11 -8.71 -21.40 22.88
CA PHE A 11 -8.35 -21.95 24.19
C PHE A 11 -7.65 -20.92 25.10
N GLY A 12 -6.93 -19.95 24.52
CA GLY A 12 -6.21 -18.91 25.27
C GLY A 12 -7.09 -17.74 25.72
N LEU A 13 -8.12 -17.36 24.95
CA LEU A 13 -8.95 -16.18 25.26
C LEU A 13 -10.16 -16.47 26.14
N ALA A 14 -10.67 -17.71 26.15
CA ALA A 14 -11.91 -18.04 26.87
C ALA A 14 -11.73 -18.32 28.37
N SER A 15 -10.49 -18.41 28.88
CA SER A 15 -10.23 -19.02 30.21
C SER A 15 -9.31 -18.23 31.14
N MET A 16 -8.85 -17.02 30.80
CA MET A 16 -7.90 -16.28 31.64
C MET A 16 -8.43 -14.93 32.11
N PRO A 17 -8.99 -14.83 33.33
CA PRO A 17 -9.38 -13.58 33.97
C PRO A 17 -8.14 -12.95 34.62
N VAL A 18 -7.12 -12.62 33.83
CA VAL A 18 -6.00 -11.81 34.36
C VAL A 18 -6.25 -10.36 33.95
N PRO A 19 -6.44 -9.44 34.92
CA PRO A 19 -6.48 -8.01 34.63
C PRO A 19 -5.20 -7.60 33.85
N GLY A 20 -5.35 -6.89 32.73
CA GLY A 20 -4.23 -6.29 32.00
C GLY A 20 -3.82 -6.92 30.65
N TRP A 21 -4.43 -8.03 30.20
CA TRP A 21 -4.09 -8.61 28.88
C TRP A 21 -4.41 -7.70 27.69
N SER A 22 -5.53 -6.97 27.75
CA SER A 22 -5.90 -6.00 26.71
C SER A 22 -4.85 -4.88 26.61
N GLU A 23 -4.41 -4.36 27.75
CA GLU A 23 -3.37 -3.33 27.84
C GLU A 23 -2.04 -3.84 27.27
N PHE A 24 -1.66 -5.08 27.62
CA PHE A 24 -0.46 -5.72 27.08
C PHE A 24 -0.53 -5.88 25.56
N LEU A 25 -1.64 -6.39 25.01
CA LEU A 25 -1.79 -6.60 23.57
C LEU A 25 -1.80 -5.29 22.78
N VAL A 26 -2.51 -4.27 23.27
CA VAL A 26 -2.49 -2.93 22.66
C VAL A 26 -1.07 -2.35 22.71
N SER A 27 -0.38 -2.46 23.84
CA SER A 27 0.99 -1.96 23.99
C SER A 27 1.98 -2.70 23.08
N ALA A 28 1.87 -4.02 22.97
CA ALA A 28 2.67 -4.84 22.07
C ALA A 28 2.39 -4.51 20.59
N GLY A 29 1.11 -4.29 20.25
CA GLY A 29 0.69 -3.84 18.94
C GLY A 29 1.32 -2.49 18.56
N LEU A 30 1.17 -1.49 19.42
CA LEU A 30 1.75 -0.17 19.22
C LEU A 30 3.28 -0.22 19.13
N ALA A 31 3.95 -0.95 20.04
CA ALA A 31 5.40 -1.07 20.05
C ALA A 31 5.93 -1.74 18.77
N SER A 32 5.27 -2.80 18.29
CA SER A 32 5.68 -3.48 17.06
C SER A 32 5.44 -2.64 15.80
N VAL A 33 4.32 -1.91 15.72
CA VAL A 33 4.04 -0.95 14.63
C VAL A 33 5.06 0.18 14.63
N LEU A 34 5.37 0.75 15.81
CA LEU A 34 6.40 1.78 15.97
C LEU A 34 7.77 1.26 15.52
N ALA A 35 8.16 0.05 15.94
CA ALA A 35 9.42 -0.57 15.52
C ALA A 35 9.49 -0.76 13.99
N ALA A 36 8.38 -1.14 13.36
CA ALA A 36 8.31 -1.26 11.90
C ALA A 36 8.42 0.11 11.19
N ILE A 37 7.79 1.16 11.73
CA ILE A 37 7.93 2.53 11.21
C ILE A 37 9.38 3.02 11.34
N VAL A 38 10.01 2.83 12.51
CA VAL A 38 11.43 3.16 12.73
C VAL A 38 12.31 2.39 11.75
N SER A 39 12.03 1.11 11.51
CA SER A 39 12.75 0.29 10.54
C SER A 39 12.65 0.86 9.11
N ILE A 40 11.46 1.30 8.68
CA ILE A 40 11.25 1.97 7.38
C ILE A 40 12.02 3.29 7.34
N ALA A 41 11.96 4.11 8.39
CA ALA A 41 12.65 5.39 8.46
C ALA A 41 14.18 5.24 8.38
N LEU A 42 14.74 4.28 9.12
CA LEU A 42 16.17 3.96 9.06
C LEU A 42 16.59 3.47 7.66
N ARG A 43 15.76 2.66 7.00
CA ARG A 43 16.02 2.21 5.62
C ARG A 43 15.91 3.35 4.61
N ALA A 44 14.95 4.25 4.78
CA ALA A 44 14.82 5.44 3.95
C ALA A 44 16.01 6.40 4.14
N ALA A 45 16.48 6.58 5.37
CA ALA A 45 17.67 7.37 5.68
C ALA A 45 18.94 6.74 5.08
N ALA A 46 19.11 5.42 5.21
CA ALA A 46 20.21 4.69 4.58
C ALA A 46 20.17 4.86 3.04
N ALA A 47 18.99 4.74 2.44
CA ALA A 47 18.80 4.96 1.00
C ALA A 47 19.13 6.39 0.54
N ALA A 48 19.03 7.38 1.43
CA ALA A 48 19.32 8.78 1.12
C ALA A 48 20.83 9.10 1.14
N ILE A 49 21.63 8.36 1.91
CA ILE A 49 23.08 8.55 2.01
C ILE A 49 23.89 7.63 1.11
N ASP A 50 23.31 6.52 0.66
CA ASP A 50 24.00 5.50 -0.11
C ASP A 50 24.07 5.85 -1.61
N PHE A 51 24.90 5.12 -2.35
CA PHE A 51 25.18 5.40 -3.75
C PHE A 51 23.92 5.25 -4.63
N PRO A 52 23.67 6.16 -5.59
CA PRO A 52 22.53 6.07 -6.51
C PRO A 52 22.49 4.81 -7.39
N SER A 53 23.58 4.04 -7.43
CA SER A 53 23.66 2.79 -8.20
C SER A 53 23.00 1.60 -7.52
N GLU A 54 22.68 1.67 -6.23
CA GLU A 54 22.06 0.56 -5.50
C GLU A 54 20.53 0.62 -5.53
N ASN A 55 19.89 -0.56 -5.49
CA ASN A 55 18.44 -0.66 -5.53
C ASN A 55 17.86 -0.53 -4.11
N HIS A 56 17.53 0.70 -3.75
CA HIS A 56 16.98 1.04 -2.43
C HIS A 56 15.47 0.78 -2.30
N SER A 57 14.76 0.74 -3.42
CA SER A 57 13.29 0.68 -3.41
C SER A 57 12.76 -0.69 -3.06
N THR A 58 13.45 -1.76 -3.47
CA THR A 58 13.06 -3.14 -3.13
C THR A 58 13.05 -3.42 -1.63
N PRO A 59 14.13 -3.16 -0.86
CA PRO A 59 14.08 -3.37 0.58
C PRO A 59 13.02 -2.48 1.23
N LEU A 60 12.91 -1.21 0.84
CA LEU A 60 11.90 -0.30 1.39
C LEU A 60 10.46 -0.83 1.19
N ARG A 61 10.12 -1.30 -0.01
CA ARG A 61 8.80 -1.89 -0.31
C ARG A 61 8.52 -3.17 0.49
N ARG A 62 9.53 -4.01 0.74
CA ARG A 62 9.37 -5.17 1.64
C ARG A 62 9.05 -4.74 3.07
N HIS A 63 9.73 -3.72 3.59
CA HIS A 63 9.45 -3.20 4.93
C HIS A 63 8.06 -2.55 5.01
N ILE A 64 7.61 -1.85 3.96
CA ILE A 64 6.23 -1.32 3.87
C ILE A 64 5.20 -2.44 3.88
N LEU A 65 5.42 -3.51 3.10
CA LEU A 65 4.53 -4.68 3.10
C LEU A 65 4.51 -5.39 4.46
N ALA A 66 5.65 -5.48 5.14
CA ALA A 66 5.74 -6.03 6.48
C ALA A 66 4.99 -5.18 7.51
N LEU A 67 5.10 -3.85 7.44
CA LEU A 67 4.31 -2.92 8.26
C LEU A 67 2.81 -3.12 8.02
N LEU A 68 2.37 -3.20 6.76
CA LEU A 68 0.97 -3.40 6.44
C LEU A 68 0.45 -4.75 6.93
N GLY A 69 1.23 -5.83 6.76
CA GLY A 69 0.91 -7.14 7.29
C GLY A 69 0.80 -7.16 8.82
N LEU A 70 1.67 -6.42 9.51
CA LEU A 70 1.63 -6.27 10.96
C LEU A 70 0.39 -5.49 11.43
N ILE A 71 0.06 -4.38 10.76
CA ILE A 71 -1.18 -3.62 11.05
C ILE A 71 -2.40 -4.50 10.79
N CYS A 72 -2.41 -5.27 9.70
CA CYS A 72 -3.47 -6.22 9.38
C CYS A 72 -3.63 -7.27 10.48
N PHE A 73 -2.54 -7.88 10.92
CA PHE A 73 -2.55 -8.84 12.02
C PHE A 73 -3.16 -8.26 13.30
N TRP A 74 -2.70 -7.08 13.74
CA TRP A 74 -3.22 -6.44 14.95
C TRP A 74 -4.67 -5.99 14.80
N THR A 75 -5.07 -5.53 13.61
CA THR A 75 -6.47 -5.20 13.32
C THR A 75 -7.37 -6.43 13.46
N MET A 76 -6.94 -7.58 12.92
CA MET A 76 -7.68 -8.84 13.09
C MET A 76 -7.79 -9.25 14.56
N VAL A 77 -6.70 -9.17 15.33
CA VAL A 77 -6.71 -9.48 16.77
C VAL A 77 -7.70 -8.57 17.51
N LEU A 78 -7.66 -7.26 17.26
CA LEU A 78 -8.56 -6.30 17.91
C LEU A 78 -10.03 -6.53 17.55
N ILE A 79 -10.35 -6.85 16.29
CA ILE A 79 -11.71 -7.17 15.87
C ILE A 79 -12.20 -8.45 16.55
N LEU A 80 -11.38 -9.50 16.60
CA LEU A 80 -11.74 -10.76 17.24
C LEU A 80 -11.96 -10.62 18.75
N MET A 81 -11.20 -9.74 19.41
CA MET A 81 -11.34 -9.48 20.85
C MET A 81 -12.53 -8.58 21.21
N SER A 82 -12.67 -7.45 20.50
CA SER A 82 -13.75 -6.48 20.76
C SER A 82 -15.10 -6.96 20.25
N GLN A 83 -15.09 -7.79 19.20
CA GLN A 83 -16.26 -8.16 18.43
C GLN A 83 -16.98 -6.95 17.82
N GLU A 84 -16.24 -5.87 17.57
CA GLU A 84 -16.73 -4.62 16.99
C GLU A 84 -16.15 -4.35 15.60
N MET A 85 -17.02 -4.26 14.59
CA MET A 85 -16.63 -3.92 13.21
C MET A 85 -16.22 -2.46 13.04
N VAL A 86 -16.55 -1.59 14.01
CA VAL A 86 -16.13 -0.18 14.01
C VAL A 86 -14.60 -0.07 13.98
N ILE A 87 -13.88 -0.99 14.64
CA ILE A 87 -12.41 -1.04 14.61
C ILE A 87 -11.90 -1.24 13.19
N ALA A 88 -12.55 -2.10 12.39
CA ALA A 88 -12.17 -2.34 11.01
C ALA A 88 -12.28 -1.05 10.17
N GLN A 89 -13.36 -0.30 10.35
CA GLN A 89 -13.62 0.97 9.65
C GLN A 89 -12.58 2.02 10.02
N MET A 90 -12.31 2.18 11.32
CA MET A 90 -11.28 3.10 11.81
C MET A 90 -9.91 2.74 11.25
N MET A 91 -9.53 1.45 11.26
CA MET A 91 -8.24 0.99 10.74
C MET A 91 -8.13 1.18 9.22
N LEU A 92 -9.20 0.98 8.45
CA LEU A 92 -9.22 1.28 7.02
C LEU A 92 -8.91 2.76 6.74
N ILE A 93 -9.54 3.68 7.48
CA ILE A 93 -9.29 5.13 7.36
C ILE A 93 -7.86 5.49 7.80
N VAL A 94 -7.42 4.94 8.94
CA VAL A 94 -6.08 5.21 9.49
C VAL A 94 -4.97 4.68 8.57
N VAL A 95 -5.14 3.52 7.92
CA VAL A 95 -4.15 2.94 6.98
C VAL A 95 -4.20 3.65 5.62
N PHE A 96 -5.37 4.12 5.19
CA PHE A 96 -5.53 4.83 3.92
C PHE A 96 -4.61 6.07 3.83
N VAL A 97 -4.53 6.88 4.90
CA VAL A 97 -3.74 8.12 4.87
C VAL A 97 -2.23 7.87 4.67
N PRO A 98 -1.54 7.02 5.45
CA PRO A 98 -0.15 6.65 5.19
C PRO A 98 0.06 6.02 3.81
N MET A 99 -0.87 5.18 3.34
CA MET A 99 -0.75 4.57 2.01
C MET A 99 -0.86 5.61 0.89
N LEU A 100 -1.71 6.63 1.07
CA LEU A 100 -1.80 7.78 0.16
C LEU A 100 -0.48 8.57 0.14
N VAL A 101 0.13 8.84 1.30
CA VAL A 101 1.41 9.56 1.42
C VAL A 101 2.55 8.75 0.80
N ILE A 102 2.69 7.47 1.15
CA ILE A 102 3.72 6.57 0.61
C ILE A 102 3.54 6.42 -0.91
N GLY A 103 2.30 6.23 -1.38
CA GLY A 103 1.98 6.18 -2.81
C GLY A 103 2.39 7.44 -3.54
N THR A 104 2.12 8.61 -2.97
CA THR A 104 2.53 9.91 -3.50
C THR A 104 4.05 9.97 -3.68
N LEU A 105 4.82 9.61 -2.65
CA LEU A 105 6.29 9.60 -2.73
C LEU A 105 6.80 8.64 -3.81
N MET A 106 6.18 7.47 -3.96
CA MET A 106 6.53 6.50 -4.99
C MET A 106 6.25 7.01 -6.41
N THR A 107 5.24 7.85 -6.63
CA THR A 107 5.01 8.44 -7.97
C THR A 107 6.13 9.42 -8.38
N GLY A 108 6.86 9.98 -7.41
CA GLY A 108 8.04 10.81 -7.65
C GLY A 108 9.33 10.02 -7.94
N GLU A 109 9.29 8.69 -7.80
CA GLU A 109 10.45 7.82 -7.92
C GLU A 109 10.96 7.73 -9.37
N ARG A 110 12.29 7.72 -9.54
CA ARG A 110 12.93 7.53 -10.85
C ARG A 110 13.02 6.04 -11.16
N GLY A 111 12.48 5.62 -12.31
CA GLY A 111 12.57 4.23 -12.79
C GLY A 111 13.92 3.84 -13.39
N VAL A 112 15.04 4.38 -12.86
CA VAL A 112 16.38 4.10 -13.38
C VAL A 112 17.01 3.00 -12.55
N ILE A 113 17.22 1.82 -13.16
CA ILE A 113 17.91 0.70 -12.53
C ILE A 113 19.34 0.62 -13.03
N SER A 114 20.31 0.51 -12.12
CA SER A 114 21.71 0.30 -12.50
C SER A 114 21.90 -1.04 -13.24
N PRO A 115 22.88 -1.15 -14.14
CA PRO A 115 23.19 -2.41 -14.81
C PRO A 115 23.48 -3.57 -13.83
N ARG A 116 24.02 -3.26 -12.65
CA ARG A 116 24.27 -4.24 -11.58
C ARG A 116 22.95 -4.79 -11.01
N ALA A 117 22.00 -3.93 -10.68
CA ALA A 117 20.70 -4.35 -10.18
C ALA A 117 19.90 -5.11 -11.26
N GLN A 118 20.00 -4.72 -12.53
CA GLN A 118 19.36 -5.46 -13.65
C GLN A 118 19.85 -6.91 -13.76
N ARG A 119 21.09 -7.23 -13.34
CA ARG A 119 21.61 -8.60 -13.33
C ARG A 119 20.98 -9.48 -12.24
N SER A 120 20.52 -8.88 -11.14
CA SER A 120 19.85 -9.59 -10.04
C SER A 120 18.38 -9.93 -10.30
N LEU A 121 17.84 -9.55 -11.47
CA LEU A 121 16.47 -9.86 -11.83
C LEU A 121 16.23 -11.38 -11.94
N PRO A 122 15.08 -11.88 -11.45
CA PRO A 122 14.73 -13.29 -11.45
C PRO A 122 14.67 -13.81 -12.88
N LYS A 123 15.21 -15.02 -13.09
CA LYS A 123 15.24 -15.68 -14.40
C LYS A 123 13.87 -16.27 -14.77
N THR A 124 13.11 -16.70 -13.76
CA THR A 124 11.84 -17.38 -13.97
C THR A 124 10.72 -16.40 -14.31
N PHE A 125 9.75 -16.84 -15.11
CA PHE A 125 8.56 -16.06 -15.41
C PHE A 125 7.77 -15.71 -14.12
N MET A 126 7.51 -16.71 -13.28
CA MET A 126 6.79 -16.49 -12.00
C MET A 126 7.51 -15.52 -11.08
N GLY A 127 8.84 -15.64 -10.95
CA GLY A 127 9.62 -14.71 -10.14
C GLY A 127 9.47 -13.26 -10.62
N ARG A 128 9.43 -13.04 -11.94
CA ARG A 128 9.15 -11.72 -12.51
C ARG A 128 7.72 -11.27 -12.19
N VAL A 129 6.71 -12.09 -12.43
CA VAL A 129 5.31 -11.71 -12.16
C VAL A 129 5.08 -11.26 -10.70
N PHE A 130 5.65 -11.96 -9.73
CA PHE A 130 5.44 -11.61 -8.31
C PHE A 130 6.42 -10.56 -7.76
N LEU A 131 7.68 -10.55 -8.20
CA LEU A 131 8.69 -9.65 -7.63
C LEU A 131 8.82 -8.33 -8.37
N THR A 132 8.23 -8.18 -9.57
CA THR A 132 8.41 -6.97 -10.37
C THR A 132 7.83 -5.73 -9.69
N TRP A 133 6.78 -5.90 -8.88
CA TRP A 133 6.18 -4.81 -8.11
C TRP A 133 7.09 -4.26 -7.00
N PHE A 134 8.20 -4.93 -6.69
CA PHE A 134 9.21 -4.41 -5.74
C PHE A 134 10.33 -3.63 -6.43
N TYR A 135 10.39 -3.58 -7.76
CA TYR A 135 11.44 -2.85 -8.49
C TYR A 135 11.15 -1.36 -8.59
N PRO A 136 12.21 -0.53 -8.57
CA PRO A 136 12.07 0.91 -8.56
C PRO A 136 11.31 1.43 -9.79
N GLY A 137 10.57 2.51 -9.57
CA GLY A 137 9.84 3.22 -10.62
C GLY A 137 8.40 3.55 -10.25
N ALA A 138 7.93 4.70 -10.74
CA ALA A 138 6.63 5.26 -10.40
C ALA A 138 5.44 4.35 -10.79
N GLY A 139 5.49 3.69 -11.94
CA GLY A 139 4.43 2.76 -12.36
C GLY A 139 4.33 1.53 -11.48
N LEU A 140 5.47 0.92 -11.18
CA LEU A 140 5.53 -0.27 -10.32
C LEU A 140 5.17 0.07 -8.88
N GLY A 141 5.59 1.24 -8.38
CA GLY A 141 5.22 1.74 -7.06
C GLY A 141 3.72 2.01 -6.92
N TYR A 142 3.08 2.56 -7.95
CA TYR A 142 1.62 2.73 -7.99
C TYR A 142 0.89 1.39 -7.85
N VAL A 143 1.23 0.40 -8.69
CA VAL A 143 0.59 -0.92 -8.64
C VAL A 143 0.87 -1.62 -7.30
N PHE A 144 2.08 -1.48 -6.75
CA PHE A 144 2.42 -2.00 -5.44
C PHE A 144 1.52 -1.43 -4.33
N ILE A 145 1.31 -0.11 -4.29
CA ILE A 145 0.50 0.53 -3.24
C ILE A 145 -0.97 0.18 -3.37
N VAL A 146 -1.54 0.28 -4.58
CA VAL A 146 -2.95 -0.09 -4.82
C VAL A 146 -3.18 -1.56 -4.53
N GLY A 147 -2.30 -2.45 -5.00
CA GLY A 147 -2.40 -3.89 -4.74
C GLY A 147 -2.24 -4.26 -3.26
N SER A 148 -1.31 -3.60 -2.56
CA SER A 148 -1.11 -3.84 -1.11
C SER A 148 -2.33 -3.40 -0.31
N PHE A 149 -2.89 -2.22 -0.61
CA PHE A 149 -4.10 -1.75 0.05
C PHE A 149 -5.33 -2.61 -0.32
N ALA A 150 -5.45 -3.05 -1.57
CA ALA A 150 -6.49 -3.99 -1.99
C ALA A 150 -6.41 -5.32 -1.23
N ALA A 151 -5.20 -5.85 -0.99
CA ALA A 151 -5.02 -7.04 -0.18
C ALA A 151 -5.44 -6.82 1.29
N PHE A 152 -5.17 -5.65 1.85
CA PHE A 152 -5.64 -5.27 3.19
C PHE A 152 -7.18 -5.21 3.25
N VAL A 153 -7.82 -4.52 2.30
CA VAL A 153 -9.28 -4.45 2.18
C VAL A 153 -9.89 -5.83 2.01
N ALA A 154 -9.33 -6.68 1.13
CA ALA A 154 -9.80 -8.04 0.92
C ALA A 154 -9.71 -8.88 2.20
N THR A 155 -8.64 -8.71 2.99
CA THR A 155 -8.49 -9.42 4.28
C THR A 155 -9.58 -9.01 5.27
N ILE A 156 -9.83 -7.71 5.41
CA ILE A 156 -10.90 -7.19 6.28
C ILE A 156 -12.28 -7.65 5.79
N ALA A 157 -12.53 -7.63 4.49
CA ALA A 157 -13.75 -8.13 3.88
C ALA A 157 -13.98 -9.62 4.16
N THR A 158 -12.93 -10.45 4.03
CA THR A 158 -13.03 -11.88 4.36
C THR A 158 -13.34 -12.11 5.83
N LEU A 159 -12.74 -11.31 6.72
CA LEU A 159 -13.03 -11.38 8.16
C LEU A 159 -14.49 -11.01 8.45
N GLU A 160 -15.00 -9.93 7.83
CA GLU A 160 -16.39 -9.51 7.94
C GLU A 160 -17.36 -10.60 7.49
N ILE A 161 -17.11 -11.24 6.33
CA ILE A 161 -17.94 -12.33 5.82
C ILE A 161 -17.91 -13.56 6.74
N VAL A 162 -16.72 -13.97 7.19
CA VAL A 162 -16.55 -15.16 8.05
C VAL A 162 -17.22 -14.97 9.40
N CYS A 163 -17.14 -13.77 9.97
CA CYS A 163 -17.69 -13.47 11.28
C CYS A 163 -19.08 -12.80 11.24
N ALA A 164 -19.70 -12.68 10.05
CA ALA A 164 -20.96 -11.98 9.85
C ALA A 164 -22.08 -12.51 10.77
N ALA A 165 -22.16 -13.84 10.94
CA ALA A 165 -23.17 -14.47 11.78
C ALA A 165 -23.03 -14.11 13.27
N GLU A 166 -21.80 -13.93 13.76
CA GLU A 166 -21.54 -13.58 15.16
C GLU A 166 -21.77 -12.09 15.43
N PHE A 167 -21.42 -11.23 14.48
CA PHE A 167 -21.51 -9.77 14.63
C PHE A 167 -22.90 -9.19 14.33
N SER A 168 -23.67 -9.83 13.43
CA SER A 168 -25.03 -9.39 13.07
C SER A 168 -25.97 -9.30 14.28
N ASN A 169 -25.78 -10.14 15.30
CA ASN A 169 -26.66 -10.19 16.47
C ASN A 169 -26.39 -9.06 17.48
N ARG A 170 -25.25 -8.34 17.39
CA ARG A 170 -24.83 -7.36 18.40
C ARG A 170 -24.86 -5.92 17.93
N SER A 171 -24.51 -5.67 16.67
CA SER A 171 -24.26 -4.29 16.21
C SER A 171 -25.55 -3.53 15.89
N GLY A 172 -26.66 -4.20 15.53
CA GLY A 172 -27.93 -3.56 15.11
C GLY A 172 -27.82 -2.63 13.89
N ARG A 173 -26.61 -2.32 13.43
CA ARG A 173 -26.25 -1.37 12.38
C ARG A 173 -25.51 -2.13 11.29
N ASN A 174 -26.06 -2.10 10.08
CA ASN A 174 -25.49 -2.68 8.85
C ASN A 174 -24.30 -1.86 8.34
N SER A 175 -23.33 -1.54 9.20
CA SER A 175 -22.17 -0.74 8.80
C SER A 175 -21.14 -1.64 8.12
N SER A 176 -21.13 -1.67 6.80
CA SER A 176 -20.26 -2.55 6.02
C SER A 176 -18.84 -2.00 5.89
N ALA A 177 -17.90 -2.57 6.65
CA ALA A 177 -16.48 -2.21 6.55
C ALA A 177 -15.95 -2.46 5.13
N LEU A 178 -16.48 -3.47 4.45
CA LEU A 178 -16.29 -3.74 3.03
C LEU A 178 -16.58 -2.53 2.14
N LEU A 179 -17.73 -1.85 2.31
CA LEU A 179 -18.10 -0.71 1.46
C LEU A 179 -17.11 0.44 1.64
N ILE A 180 -16.77 0.79 2.88
CA ILE A 180 -15.75 1.80 3.18
C ILE A 180 -14.39 1.41 2.57
N GLY A 181 -13.98 0.15 2.73
CA GLY A 181 -12.72 -0.34 2.18
C GLY A 181 -12.65 -0.25 0.65
N CYS A 182 -13.72 -0.64 -0.05
CA CYS A 182 -13.81 -0.54 -1.50
C CYS A 182 -13.77 0.92 -1.99
N VAL A 183 -14.44 1.83 -1.28
CA VAL A 183 -14.45 3.27 -1.60
C VAL A 183 -13.08 3.89 -1.41
N LEU A 184 -12.45 3.63 -0.28
CA LEU A 184 -11.09 4.10 0.00
C LEU A 184 -10.09 3.51 -1.00
N LEU A 185 -10.27 2.26 -1.44
CA LEU A 185 -9.44 1.67 -2.49
C LEU A 185 -9.61 2.40 -3.83
N CYS A 186 -10.84 2.73 -4.21
CA CYS A 186 -11.10 3.51 -5.42
C CYS A 186 -10.46 4.90 -5.32
N TYR A 187 -10.62 5.60 -4.20
CA TYR A 187 -9.99 6.89 -3.97
C TYR A 187 -8.46 6.82 -3.99
N LEU A 188 -7.85 5.78 -3.41
CA LEU A 188 -6.40 5.58 -3.45
C LEU A 188 -5.94 5.38 -4.90
N ALA A 189 -6.64 4.54 -5.67
CA ALA A 189 -6.33 4.28 -7.07
C ALA A 189 -6.46 5.54 -7.93
N ILE A 190 -7.49 6.37 -7.71
CA ILE A 190 -7.70 7.65 -8.39
C ILE A 190 -6.63 8.65 -7.99
N CYS A 191 -6.47 8.96 -6.71
CA CYS A 191 -5.59 10.04 -6.26
C CYS A 191 -4.12 9.75 -6.63
N VAL A 192 -3.60 8.57 -6.27
CA VAL A 192 -2.21 8.20 -6.60
C VAL A 192 -2.04 8.02 -8.10
N GLY A 193 -3.05 7.49 -8.80
CA GLY A 193 -3.01 7.28 -10.25
C GLY A 193 -2.98 8.59 -11.03
N LEU A 194 -3.83 9.56 -10.66
CA LEU A 194 -3.81 10.91 -11.23
C LEU A 194 -2.50 11.61 -10.91
N ASN A 195 -2.00 11.52 -9.67
CA ASN A 195 -0.71 12.12 -9.33
C ASN A 195 0.43 11.55 -10.18
N ARG A 196 0.44 10.24 -10.44
CA ARG A 196 1.41 9.63 -11.37
C ARG A 196 1.29 10.21 -12.78
N LEU A 197 0.08 10.31 -13.32
CA LEU A 197 -0.17 10.85 -14.66
C LEU A 197 0.32 12.30 -14.77
N LEU A 198 0.03 13.12 -13.76
CA LEU A 198 0.53 14.50 -13.67
C LEU A 198 2.07 14.54 -13.58
N MET A 199 2.68 13.66 -12.78
CA MET A 199 4.14 13.54 -12.68
C MET A 199 4.81 13.05 -13.96
N MET A 200 4.08 12.51 -14.94
CA MET A 200 4.64 12.22 -16.27
C MET A 200 4.88 13.49 -17.09
N LEU A 201 4.14 14.57 -16.80
CA LEU A 201 4.36 15.90 -17.41
C LEU A 201 5.59 16.59 -16.83
N VAL A 202 5.98 16.26 -15.60
CA VAL A 202 7.15 16.82 -14.92
C VAL A 202 8.45 16.22 -15.51
N PRO A 203 9.43 17.05 -15.90
CA PRO A 203 10.71 16.59 -16.45
C PRO A 203 11.41 15.57 -15.54
N ARG A 204 11.96 14.50 -16.15
CA ARG A 204 12.64 13.42 -15.39
C ARG A 204 13.93 13.87 -14.69
N GLN A 205 14.56 14.92 -15.18
CA GLN A 205 15.86 15.40 -14.70
C GLN A 205 15.75 16.29 -13.45
N GLN A 206 14.54 16.69 -13.05
CA GLN A 206 14.36 17.59 -11.89
C GLN A 206 14.87 16.91 -10.60
N PRO A 207 15.79 17.56 -9.84
CA PRO A 207 16.40 16.97 -8.64
C PRO A 207 15.39 16.79 -7.49
N SER A 208 14.37 17.64 -7.42
CA SER A 208 13.34 17.64 -6.37
C SER A 208 12.03 16.97 -6.78
N ARG A 209 12.09 15.94 -7.65
CA ARG A 209 10.90 15.29 -8.22
C ARG A 209 9.96 14.69 -7.14
N MET A 210 10.50 14.22 -6.02
CA MET A 210 9.69 13.72 -4.88
C MET A 210 8.88 14.85 -4.22
N VAL A 211 9.50 16.02 -3.99
CA VAL A 211 8.79 17.20 -3.46
C VAL A 211 7.72 17.65 -4.44
N GLY A 212 8.04 17.64 -5.74
CA GLY A 212 7.07 17.90 -6.81
C GLY A 212 5.87 16.95 -6.73
N ALA A 213 6.08 15.66 -6.52
CA ALA A 213 5.00 14.68 -6.39
C ALA A 213 4.09 14.96 -5.18
N VAL A 214 4.66 15.38 -4.04
CA VAL A 214 3.87 15.77 -2.86
C VAL A 214 3.07 17.04 -3.11
N ALA A 215 3.68 18.06 -3.73
CA ALA A 215 3.00 19.30 -4.07
C ALA A 215 1.84 19.08 -5.06
N MET A 216 2.06 18.25 -6.09
CA MET A 216 1.04 17.89 -7.07
C MET A 216 -0.12 17.12 -6.44
N MET A 217 0.17 16.20 -5.50
CA MET A 217 -0.88 15.49 -4.77
C MET A 217 -1.67 16.46 -3.88
N ALA A 218 -0.99 17.32 -3.13
CA ALA A 218 -1.66 18.30 -2.27
C ALA A 218 -2.58 19.22 -3.08
N ALA A 219 -2.10 19.74 -4.22
CA ALA A 219 -2.92 20.54 -5.13
C ALA A 219 -4.11 19.76 -5.68
N SER A 220 -3.91 18.50 -6.08
CA SER A 220 -4.99 17.63 -6.58
C SER A 220 -6.05 17.36 -5.51
N LEU A 221 -5.65 17.04 -4.29
CA LEU A 221 -6.57 16.81 -3.17
C LEU A 221 -7.35 18.08 -2.81
N LEU A 222 -6.68 19.24 -2.80
CA LEU A 222 -7.35 20.52 -2.58
C LEU A 222 -8.40 20.79 -3.65
N LEU A 223 -8.08 20.58 -4.93
CA LEU A 223 -9.06 20.72 -6.02
C LEU A 223 -10.22 19.74 -5.88
N CYS A 224 -9.95 18.46 -5.59
CA CYS A 224 -11.00 17.45 -5.41
C CYS A 224 -11.96 17.76 -4.25
N HIS A 225 -11.52 18.46 -3.20
CA HIS A 225 -12.38 18.85 -2.09
C HIS A 225 -13.04 20.22 -2.32
N LEU A 226 -12.29 21.22 -2.76
CA LEU A 226 -12.76 22.59 -2.89
C LEU A 226 -13.72 22.76 -4.06
N VAL A 227 -13.47 22.11 -5.21
CA VAL A 227 -14.31 22.31 -6.40
C VAL A 227 -15.76 21.82 -6.15
N PRO A 228 -16.00 20.59 -5.65
CA PRO A 228 -17.36 20.18 -5.31
C PRO A 228 -17.98 21.10 -4.25
N LEU A 229 -17.23 21.43 -3.20
CA LEU A 229 -17.68 22.33 -2.14
C LEU A 229 -18.19 23.67 -2.68
N PHE A 230 -17.39 24.36 -3.48
CA PHE A 230 -17.77 25.65 -4.06
C PHE A 230 -18.97 25.53 -5.00
N LEU A 231 -19.03 24.48 -5.83
CA LEU A 231 -20.14 24.25 -6.73
C LEU A 231 -21.47 24.06 -5.98
N VAL A 232 -21.47 23.26 -4.90
CA VAL A 232 -22.70 23.01 -4.12
C VAL A 232 -23.15 24.27 -3.41
N TYR A 233 -22.24 24.94 -2.70
CA TYR A 233 -22.56 26.15 -1.95
C TYR A 233 -23.06 27.26 -2.88
N TYR A 234 -22.45 27.41 -4.06
CA TYR A 234 -22.90 28.39 -5.04
C TYR A 234 -24.26 28.01 -5.65
N ALA A 235 -24.46 26.74 -6.02
CA ALA A 235 -25.71 26.27 -6.61
C ALA A 235 -26.90 26.31 -5.63
N ASN A 236 -26.64 26.24 -4.32
CA ASN A 236 -27.65 26.22 -3.28
C ASN A 236 -27.78 27.55 -2.51
N ASP A 237 -27.32 28.67 -3.08
CA ASP A 237 -27.38 30.00 -2.45
C ASP A 237 -26.86 30.02 -0.99
N TYR A 238 -25.78 29.27 -0.72
CA TYR A 238 -25.18 29.08 0.60
C TYR A 238 -26.09 28.48 1.68
N ARG A 239 -27.15 27.75 1.30
CA ARG A 239 -28.02 27.01 2.22
C ARG A 239 -27.51 25.60 2.50
N GLU A 240 -28.04 24.97 3.54
CA GLU A 240 -27.82 23.55 3.83
C GLU A 240 -28.28 22.69 2.64
N PHE A 241 -27.50 21.66 2.32
CA PHE A 241 -27.73 20.76 1.20
C PHE A 241 -27.55 19.31 1.64
N ASP A 242 -28.25 18.42 0.95
CA ASP A 242 -28.07 16.98 1.09
C ASP A 242 -26.89 16.48 0.23
N TYR A 243 -26.38 15.30 0.57
CA TYR A 243 -25.34 14.65 -0.22
C TYR A 243 -25.87 14.22 -1.59
N ASP A 244 -25.16 14.57 -2.66
CA ASP A 244 -25.58 14.30 -4.04
C ASP A 244 -24.37 13.88 -4.92
N TRP A 245 -24.62 13.34 -6.11
CA TRP A 245 -23.61 12.68 -6.97
C TRP A 245 -22.37 13.53 -7.30
N HIS A 246 -22.51 14.85 -7.35
CA HIS A 246 -21.40 15.76 -7.64
C HIS A 246 -20.40 15.87 -6.47
N GLN A 247 -20.81 15.45 -5.27
CA GLN A 247 -19.97 15.38 -4.07
C GLN A 247 -19.14 14.10 -3.99
N ALA A 248 -19.32 13.17 -4.93
CA ALA A 248 -18.62 11.89 -4.99
C ALA A 248 -17.09 12.00 -5.14
N PHE A 249 -16.52 13.19 -5.35
CA PHE A 249 -15.07 13.39 -5.35
C PHE A 249 -14.52 13.88 -3.99
N ASN A 250 -15.39 14.22 -3.04
CA ASN A 250 -15.02 14.62 -1.69
C ASN A 250 -14.99 13.38 -0.78
N ILE A 251 -13.78 12.88 -0.54
CA ILE A 251 -13.52 11.66 0.25
C ILE A 251 -14.19 11.72 1.63
N ILE A 252 -14.06 12.85 2.31
CA ILE A 252 -14.54 13.01 3.69
C ILE A 252 -16.07 12.90 3.73
N TRP A 253 -16.77 13.55 2.80
CA TRP A 253 -18.23 13.50 2.74
C TRP A 253 -18.73 12.12 2.34
N THR A 254 -18.15 11.50 1.30
CA THR A 254 -18.55 10.14 0.91
C THR A 254 -18.34 9.14 2.04
N VAL A 255 -17.21 9.20 2.78
CA VAL A 255 -16.97 8.31 3.91
C VAL A 255 -17.95 8.55 5.05
N ARG A 256 -18.24 9.82 5.37
CA ARG A 256 -19.24 10.18 6.38
C ARG A 256 -20.62 9.65 6.01
N GLU A 257 -21.01 9.80 4.75
CA GLU A 257 -22.29 9.35 4.24
C GLU A 257 -22.47 7.83 4.35
N ILE A 258 -21.40 7.06 4.08
CA ILE A 258 -21.39 5.60 4.31
C ILE A 258 -21.55 5.27 5.80
N LEU A 259 -20.87 6.02 6.67
CA LEU A 259 -20.94 5.81 8.12
C LEU A 259 -22.34 6.12 8.66
N ASP A 260 -22.97 7.18 8.17
CA ASP A 260 -24.30 7.63 8.59
C ASP A 260 -25.43 6.78 7.96
N ASN A 261 -25.14 6.06 6.86
CA ASN A 261 -26.07 5.17 6.15
C ASN A 261 -27.36 5.90 5.70
N ASN A 262 -27.20 7.14 5.24
CA ASN A 262 -28.29 8.12 5.21
C ASN A 262 -28.83 8.47 3.80
N SER A 263 -28.23 7.98 2.69
CA SER A 263 -28.64 8.42 1.35
C SER A 263 -28.83 7.30 0.31
N VAL A 264 -29.87 7.51 -0.50
CA VAL A 264 -30.16 6.74 -1.72
C VAL A 264 -29.13 7.06 -2.82
N ASP A 265 -28.61 8.29 -2.83
CA ASP A 265 -27.66 8.79 -3.83
C ASP A 265 -26.23 8.27 -3.67
N LEU A 266 -25.96 7.56 -2.56
CA LEU A 266 -24.72 6.84 -2.35
C LEU A 266 -24.45 5.86 -3.51
N GLY A 267 -25.49 5.16 -4.00
CA GLY A 267 -25.36 4.19 -5.09
C GLY A 267 -24.80 4.79 -6.38
N ALA A 268 -25.30 5.95 -6.80
CA ALA A 268 -24.82 6.65 -7.98
C ALA A 268 -23.36 7.11 -7.81
N SER A 269 -23.03 7.66 -6.65
CA SER A 269 -21.67 8.08 -6.29
C SER A 269 -20.68 6.91 -6.35
N MET A 270 -21.05 5.74 -5.83
CA MET A 270 -20.23 4.53 -5.88
C MET A 270 -19.91 4.10 -7.30
N VAL A 271 -20.91 4.12 -8.20
CA VAL A 271 -20.72 3.74 -9.61
C VAL A 271 -19.76 4.71 -10.29
N ILE A 272 -19.92 6.02 -10.08
CA ILE A 272 -19.05 7.05 -10.67
C ILE A 272 -17.60 6.88 -10.21
N ILE A 273 -17.39 6.77 -8.89
CA ILE A 273 -16.06 6.59 -8.30
C ILE A 273 -15.42 5.29 -8.81
N THR A 274 -16.18 4.20 -8.88
CA THR A 274 -15.67 2.90 -9.34
C THR A 274 -15.25 2.96 -10.81
N LEU A 275 -16.08 3.54 -11.68
CA LEU A 275 -15.75 3.70 -13.10
C LEU A 275 -14.51 4.58 -13.30
N CYS A 276 -14.41 5.67 -12.53
CA CYS A 276 -13.24 6.54 -12.54
C CYS A 276 -11.98 5.79 -12.09
N ALA A 277 -12.07 5.01 -11.01
CA ALA A 277 -10.96 4.20 -10.50
C ALA A 277 -10.51 3.14 -11.51
N ILE A 278 -11.43 2.44 -12.16
CA ILE A 278 -11.12 1.46 -13.22
C ILE A 278 -10.41 2.15 -14.39
N GLY A 279 -10.92 3.31 -14.84
CA GLY A 279 -10.31 4.07 -15.93
C GLY A 279 -8.89 4.53 -15.61
N VAL A 280 -8.69 5.16 -14.44
CA VAL A 280 -7.38 5.64 -13.99
C VAL A 280 -6.41 4.49 -13.75
N PHE A 281 -6.85 3.42 -13.10
CA PHE A 281 -6.02 2.24 -12.84
C PHE A 281 -5.64 1.52 -14.14
N GLY A 282 -6.59 1.30 -15.04
CA GLY A 282 -6.36 0.68 -16.35
C GLY A 282 -5.36 1.47 -17.19
N LEU A 283 -5.51 2.79 -17.27
CA LEU A 283 -4.55 3.66 -17.96
C LEU A 283 -3.16 3.57 -17.33
N ASN A 284 -3.08 3.61 -16.00
CA ASN A 284 -1.80 3.50 -15.30
C ASN A 284 -1.13 2.14 -15.56
N LEU A 285 -1.89 1.05 -15.60
CA LEU A 285 -1.43 -0.30 -15.89
C LEU A 285 -0.91 -0.43 -17.32
N LEU A 286 -1.64 0.10 -18.31
CA LEU A 286 -1.20 0.16 -19.70
C LEU A 286 0.13 0.90 -19.83
N LEU A 287 0.27 2.06 -19.19
CA LEU A 287 1.53 2.84 -19.19
C LEU A 287 2.66 2.16 -18.41
N CYS A 288 2.34 1.27 -17.47
CA CYS A 288 3.31 0.52 -16.67
C CYS A 288 3.89 -0.69 -17.44
N THR A 289 3.23 -1.17 -18.50
CA THR A 289 3.71 -2.31 -19.30
C THR A 289 5.15 -2.13 -19.80
N ARG A 290 5.53 -0.90 -20.19
CA ARG A 290 6.89 -0.57 -20.60
C ARG A 290 7.91 -0.71 -19.48
N ASP A 291 7.51 -0.43 -18.24
CA ASP A 291 8.38 -0.55 -17.06
C ASP A 291 8.53 -2.01 -16.63
N VAL A 292 7.55 -2.88 -16.96
CA VAL A 292 7.61 -4.34 -16.72
C VAL A 292 8.54 -5.04 -17.73
N MET A 293 8.71 -4.47 -18.93
CA MET A 293 9.57 -5.03 -19.98
C MET A 293 11.07 -4.86 -19.73
N LEU A 294 11.50 -4.55 -18.50
CA LEU A 294 12.91 -4.48 -18.14
C LEU A 294 13.60 -5.83 -18.33
N VAL A 295 14.49 -5.89 -19.32
CA VAL A 295 15.25 -7.09 -19.66
C VAL A 295 16.49 -7.17 -18.78
N ARG A 296 16.76 -8.36 -18.25
CA ARG A 296 18.02 -8.66 -17.57
C ARG A 296 19.18 -8.44 -18.54
N VAL A 297 20.09 -7.55 -18.18
CA VAL A 297 21.33 -7.35 -18.94
C VAL A 297 22.34 -8.45 -18.57
N GLY A 298 22.96 -9.04 -19.58
CA GLY A 298 24.02 -10.04 -19.41
C GLY A 298 25.26 -9.47 -18.73
N LEU A 299 26.08 -10.35 -18.14
CA LEU A 299 27.41 -9.95 -17.68
C LEU A 299 28.25 -9.47 -18.88
N PRO A 300 29.03 -8.37 -18.73
CA PRO A 300 29.97 -7.91 -19.74
C PRO A 300 30.92 -9.04 -20.13
N PRO A 301 31.34 -9.14 -21.41
CA PRO A 301 32.25 -10.19 -21.88
C PRO A 301 33.49 -10.32 -21.00
N ARG A 302 34.11 -9.19 -20.64
CA ARG A 302 35.27 -9.16 -19.74
C ARG A 302 35.04 -9.84 -18.39
N VAL A 303 33.92 -9.56 -17.71
CA VAL A 303 33.63 -10.17 -16.40
C VAL A 303 33.34 -11.66 -16.58
N ARG A 304 32.69 -12.03 -17.70
CA ARG A 304 32.46 -13.44 -18.03
C ARG A 304 33.77 -14.18 -18.30
N GLU A 305 34.71 -13.55 -19.00
CA GLU A 305 36.06 -14.09 -19.25
C GLU A 305 36.85 -14.21 -17.94
N GLU A 306 36.78 -13.22 -17.04
CA GLU A 306 37.41 -13.28 -15.72
C GLU A 306 36.78 -14.38 -14.84
N GLU A 307 35.46 -14.53 -14.84
CA GLU A 307 34.76 -15.61 -14.12
C GLU A 307 35.11 -16.99 -14.70
N LEU A 308 35.16 -17.14 -16.02
CA LEU A 308 35.58 -18.37 -16.70
C LEU A 308 37.05 -18.70 -16.41
N ALA A 309 37.94 -17.70 -16.46
CA ALA A 309 39.35 -17.86 -16.13
C ALA A 309 39.51 -18.31 -14.67
N LYS A 310 38.76 -17.71 -13.74
CA LYS A 310 38.75 -18.10 -12.32
C LYS A 310 38.19 -19.50 -12.10
N GLN A 311 37.20 -19.92 -12.90
CA GLN A 311 36.65 -21.28 -12.84
C GLN A 311 37.61 -22.33 -13.43
N SER A 312 38.43 -21.94 -14.42
CA SER A 312 39.43 -22.81 -15.05
C SER A 312 40.76 -22.88 -14.30
N ALA A 313 41.06 -21.89 -13.44
CA ALA A 313 42.25 -21.93 -12.61
C ALA A 313 42.08 -23.03 -11.54
N PRO A 314 43.03 -23.99 -11.42
CA PRO A 314 42.97 -24.98 -10.36
C PRO A 314 42.92 -24.24 -9.02
N ALA A 315 41.98 -24.63 -8.15
CA ALA A 315 41.90 -24.06 -6.82
C ALA A 315 43.28 -24.17 -6.17
N PRO A 316 43.87 -23.06 -5.68
CA PRO A 316 45.17 -23.15 -5.02
C PRO A 316 45.04 -24.18 -3.90
N VAL A 317 45.91 -25.18 -3.92
CA VAL A 317 46.02 -26.15 -2.82
C VAL A 317 46.55 -25.35 -1.64
N ILE A 318 45.62 -24.87 -0.79
CA ILE A 318 45.97 -24.25 0.48
C ILE A 318 46.43 -25.42 1.35
N ASP A 319 47.74 -25.50 1.58
CA ASP A 319 48.32 -26.48 2.48
C ASP A 319 48.15 -25.94 3.92
N PRO A 320 47.25 -26.52 4.74
CA PRO A 320 46.99 -26.02 6.09
C PRO A 320 48.19 -26.17 7.02
N PHE A 321 49.27 -26.84 6.59
CA PHE A 321 50.48 -27.05 7.37
C PHE A 321 51.67 -26.16 6.95
N VAL A 322 51.56 -25.43 5.84
CA VAL A 322 52.60 -24.50 5.37
C VAL A 322 52.25 -23.04 5.70
N ASP A 323 50.95 -22.72 5.76
CA ASP A 323 50.45 -21.34 5.96
C ASP A 323 49.99 -21.04 7.41
N ALA A 324 50.37 -21.88 8.39
CA ALA A 324 50.11 -21.69 9.83
C ALA A 324 51.42 -21.45 10.61
#